data_AF-A0A927XXM2-F1
#
_entry.id   AF-A0A927XXM2-F1
#
_cell.length_a   1.000
_cell.length_b   1.000
_cell.length_c   1.000
_cell.angle_alpha   90.00
_cell.angle_beta   90.00
_cell.angle_gamma   90.00
#
_symmetry.space_group_name_H-M   'P 1'
#
loop_
_entity.id
_entity.type
_entity.pdbx_description
1 polymer ?
#
loop_
_entity_poly.entity_id
_entity_poly.type
_entity_poly.pdbx_seq_one_letter_code
_entity_poly.pdbx_strand_id
1 'polypeptide(L)'
;MVKQIIENETMDQERALYHTTGALVRNCTFAGEADGESALKECRDVDVENCRFLLRYPLWHTIGFSLKNCRSTETARAALWYAENGHIADCELGGVKALRECSSIRLENCRIRSTEFGWNCKSITVLGGELESEYVFMGSRDVTIRDLHFKGKYSFQYVENMTIEDSVLDTKDAFWHCRNVTVRNCLVKGEYLAWYSKDLTLENCRIIGTQPFCYCQGLRLIYCTMEDADLAFECSAVEADVHGRILSVKNPMSGTIVADEIDEIIIENPVRPTECRVMTRTAREA
;
A
#
# COMPACT_ATOMS: atom_id res chain seq x y z
N MET A 1 1.05 23.82 -26.94
CA MET A 1 0.96 25.16 -26.32
C MET A 1 2.25 25.43 -25.57
N VAL A 2 2.70 26.68 -25.55
CA VAL A 2 3.87 27.11 -24.76
C VAL A 2 3.44 27.18 -23.30
N LYS A 3 4.16 26.52 -22.39
CA LYS A 3 3.87 26.59 -20.94
C LYS A 3 4.39 27.90 -20.36
N GLN A 4 3.66 28.47 -19.40
CA GLN A 4 4.19 29.54 -18.55
C GLN A 4 5.35 28.98 -17.73
N ILE A 5 6.48 29.70 -17.62
CA ILE A 5 7.62 29.29 -16.80
C ILE A 5 7.65 30.13 -15.53
N ILE A 6 7.69 29.47 -14.37
CA ILE A 6 7.88 30.07 -13.05
C ILE A 6 9.11 29.39 -12.46
N GLU A 7 10.19 30.13 -12.21
CA GLU A 7 11.44 29.50 -11.83
C GLU A 7 12.30 30.30 -10.85
N ASN A 8 13.04 29.57 -10.00
CA ASN A 8 14.00 30.12 -9.03
C ASN A 8 13.39 31.08 -8.00
N GLU A 9 12.11 30.90 -7.68
CA GLU A 9 11.38 31.75 -6.74
C GLU A 9 11.33 31.12 -5.35
N THR A 10 11.22 31.98 -4.33
CA THR A 10 10.81 31.57 -2.98
C THR A 10 9.46 32.21 -2.66
N MET A 11 8.46 31.38 -2.38
CA MET A 11 7.08 31.81 -2.18
C MET A 11 6.57 31.31 -0.83
N ASP A 12 6.03 32.21 -0.02
CA ASP A 12 5.52 31.88 1.31
C ASP A 12 4.04 32.23 1.49
N GLN A 13 3.41 32.74 0.42
CA GLN A 13 2.05 33.26 0.46
C GLN A 13 1.01 32.13 0.42
N GLU A 14 -0.15 32.39 1.02
CA GLU A 14 -1.35 31.57 0.86
C GLU A 14 -1.70 31.45 -0.63
N ARG A 15 -1.71 30.22 -1.14
CA ARG A 15 -2.07 29.88 -2.53
C ARG A 15 -1.26 30.65 -3.57
N ALA A 16 0.06 30.68 -3.39
CA ALA A 16 0.99 31.43 -4.23
C ALA A 16 0.76 31.27 -5.75
N LEU A 17 0.38 30.08 -6.22
CA LEU A 17 0.16 29.77 -7.64
C LEU A 17 -1.31 29.40 -7.94
N TYR A 18 -2.25 29.97 -7.18
CA TYR A 18 -3.68 29.68 -7.32
C TYR A 18 -4.17 29.68 -8.77
N HIS A 19 -4.88 28.62 -9.17
CA HIS A 19 -5.54 28.49 -10.47
C HIS A 19 -4.59 28.61 -11.68
N THR A 20 -3.30 28.36 -11.47
CA THR A 20 -2.32 28.32 -12.57
C THR A 20 -2.65 27.18 -13.51
N THR A 21 -2.70 27.48 -14.81
CA THR A 21 -2.98 26.50 -15.86
C THR A 21 -1.86 26.48 -16.89
N GLY A 22 -1.34 25.30 -17.23
CA GLY A 22 -0.35 25.14 -18.30
C GLY A 22 1.01 25.76 -17.95
N ALA A 23 1.59 25.38 -16.81
CA ALA A 23 2.86 25.96 -16.32
C ALA A 23 3.94 24.90 -16.06
N LEU A 24 5.20 25.34 -16.14
CA LEU A 24 6.38 24.68 -15.59
C LEU A 24 6.84 25.49 -14.38
N VAL A 25 6.80 24.88 -13.21
CA VAL A 25 7.28 25.44 -11.93
C VAL A 25 8.59 24.75 -11.58
N ARG A 26 9.71 25.46 -11.64
CA ARG A 26 11.03 24.83 -11.59
C ARG A 26 11.98 25.49 -10.60
N ASN A 27 12.69 24.70 -9.82
CA ASN A 27 13.68 25.18 -8.84
C ASN A 27 13.09 26.18 -7.81
N CYS A 28 11.80 26.08 -7.51
CA CYS A 28 11.13 26.96 -6.55
C CYS A 28 11.13 26.36 -5.15
N THR A 29 11.13 27.22 -4.14
CA THR A 29 10.98 26.84 -2.73
C THR A 29 9.72 27.47 -2.14
N PHE A 30 8.83 26.65 -1.59
CA PHE A 30 7.63 27.11 -0.89
C PHE A 30 7.90 27.12 0.62
N ALA A 31 8.31 28.28 1.14
CA ALA A 31 8.75 28.51 2.52
C ALA A 31 8.84 30.02 2.82
N GLY A 32 8.56 30.40 4.07
CA GLY A 32 8.82 31.74 4.59
C GLY A 32 7.94 32.07 5.81
N GLU A 33 8.06 33.29 6.30
CA GLU A 33 7.43 33.71 7.56
C GLU A 33 5.91 33.84 7.46
N ALA A 34 5.37 34.07 6.25
CA ALA A 34 3.93 34.17 6.05
C ALA A 34 3.20 32.82 6.27
N ASP A 35 3.93 31.70 6.29
CA ASP A 35 3.42 30.36 6.61
C ASP A 35 2.13 29.99 5.84
N GLY A 36 2.08 30.40 4.56
CA GLY A 36 0.94 30.17 3.70
C GLY A 36 0.69 28.70 3.39
N GLU A 37 -0.49 28.40 2.88
CA GLU A 37 -0.89 27.03 2.56
C GLU A 37 -1.33 26.88 1.09
N SER A 38 -1.36 25.63 0.62
CA SER A 38 -2.02 25.27 -0.64
C SER A 38 -1.45 25.99 -1.87
N ALA A 39 -0.12 26.02 -2.00
CA ALA A 39 0.60 26.76 -3.05
C ALA A 39 0.05 26.49 -4.46
N LEU A 40 -0.18 25.21 -4.81
CA LEU A 40 -0.74 24.78 -6.09
C LEU A 40 -2.20 24.36 -5.89
N LYS A 41 -3.07 25.32 -5.55
CA LYS A 41 -4.50 25.07 -5.41
C LYS A 41 -5.27 25.37 -6.70
N GLU A 42 -6.20 24.49 -7.08
CA GLU A 42 -7.01 24.59 -8.31
C GLU A 42 -6.18 24.66 -9.61
N CYS A 43 -4.97 24.09 -9.59
CA CYS A 43 -4.07 24.13 -10.75
C CYS A 43 -4.42 23.07 -11.80
N ARG A 44 -4.10 23.35 -13.07
CA ARG A 44 -4.33 22.45 -14.21
C ARG A 44 -3.10 22.34 -15.10
N ASP A 45 -2.75 21.14 -15.55
CA ASP A 45 -1.66 20.89 -16.49
C ASP A 45 -0.32 21.54 -16.06
N VAL A 46 0.07 21.32 -14.80
CA VAL A 46 1.29 21.89 -14.19
C VAL A 46 2.39 20.86 -14.05
N ASP A 47 3.57 21.16 -14.59
CA ASP A 47 4.80 20.41 -14.32
C ASP A 47 5.57 21.09 -13.20
N VAL A 48 6.01 20.32 -12.22
CA VAL A 48 6.79 20.82 -11.09
C VAL A 48 8.09 20.04 -10.98
N GLU A 49 9.21 20.74 -11.14
CA GLU A 49 10.53 20.14 -11.23
C GLU A 49 11.51 20.74 -10.22
N ASN A 50 12.22 19.90 -9.48
CA ASN A 50 13.27 20.30 -8.54
C ASN A 50 12.76 21.30 -7.46
N CYS A 51 11.50 21.20 -7.06
CA CYS A 51 10.88 22.11 -6.10
C CYS A 51 10.90 21.54 -4.67
N ARG A 52 10.89 22.44 -3.70
CA ARG A 52 10.88 22.11 -2.27
C ARG A 52 9.64 22.69 -1.61
N PHE A 53 8.86 21.84 -0.97
CA PHE A 53 7.66 22.21 -0.23
C PHE A 53 7.90 22.06 1.27
N LEU A 54 8.08 23.20 1.94
CA LEU A 54 8.27 23.28 3.39
C LEU A 54 6.98 23.72 4.11
N LEU A 55 6.01 24.21 3.33
CA LEU A 55 4.68 24.66 3.77
C LEU A 55 3.60 23.59 3.53
N ARG A 56 2.41 23.84 4.09
CA ARG A 56 1.31 22.87 4.14
C ARG A 56 0.51 22.79 2.86
N TYR A 57 -0.06 21.62 2.63
CA TYR A 57 -1.01 21.34 1.54
C TYR A 57 -0.50 21.60 0.11
N PRO A 58 0.75 21.27 -0.26
CA PRO A 58 1.38 21.58 -1.55
C PRO A 58 0.43 21.61 -2.76
N LEU A 59 -0.29 20.51 -3.01
CA LEU A 59 -1.25 20.38 -4.10
C LEU A 59 -2.65 20.10 -3.56
N TRP A 60 -3.61 20.95 -3.96
CA TRP A 60 -5.00 20.83 -3.54
C TRP A 60 -5.94 21.04 -4.72
N HIS A 61 -6.83 20.09 -5.03
CA HIS A 61 -7.67 20.12 -6.24
C HIS A 61 -6.85 20.35 -7.52
N THR A 62 -5.66 19.75 -7.64
CA THR A 62 -4.83 19.85 -8.85
C THR A 62 -5.15 18.71 -9.80
N ILE A 63 -5.36 19.01 -11.08
CA ILE A 63 -5.69 18.01 -12.10
C ILE A 63 -4.70 18.10 -13.25
N GLY A 64 -4.13 16.97 -13.66
CA GLY A 64 -3.12 16.96 -14.72
C GLY A 64 -1.83 17.59 -14.22
N PHE A 65 -0.97 16.81 -13.57
CA PHE A 65 0.27 17.35 -13.03
C PHE A 65 1.41 16.35 -13.07
N SER A 66 2.63 16.88 -13.08
CA SER A 66 3.83 16.10 -12.82
C SER A 66 4.63 16.68 -11.66
N LEU A 67 5.16 15.82 -10.79
CA LEU A 67 6.16 16.16 -9.79
C LEU A 67 7.41 15.35 -10.10
N LYS A 68 8.53 16.02 -10.34
CA LYS A 68 9.81 15.37 -10.61
C LYS A 68 10.93 15.95 -9.76
N ASN A 69 11.70 15.09 -9.09
CA ASN A 69 12.81 15.51 -8.21
C ASN A 69 12.37 16.52 -7.13
N CYS A 70 11.13 16.40 -6.65
CA CYS A 70 10.56 17.30 -5.66
C CYS A 70 10.66 16.72 -4.24
N ARG A 71 10.66 17.59 -3.25
CA ARG A 71 10.70 17.19 -1.83
C ARG A 71 9.64 17.91 -1.02
N SER A 72 8.76 17.16 -0.34
CA SER A 72 7.91 17.69 0.74
C SER A 72 8.44 17.23 2.09
N THR A 73 8.50 18.13 3.06
CA THR A 73 8.92 17.78 4.43
C THR A 73 7.74 17.31 5.28
N GLU A 74 8.03 16.80 6.48
CA GLU A 74 7.01 16.40 7.47
C GLU A 74 6.02 17.53 7.83
N THR A 75 6.46 18.79 7.74
CA THR A 75 5.65 19.99 7.94
C THR A 75 4.57 20.18 6.88
N ALA A 76 4.66 19.52 5.72
CA ALA A 76 3.67 19.63 4.65
C ALA A 76 2.26 19.15 5.08
N ARG A 77 2.17 18.42 6.20
CA ARG A 77 0.96 17.80 6.76
C ARG A 77 0.22 16.91 5.77
N ALA A 78 -0.54 17.45 4.82
CA ALA A 78 -1.18 16.67 3.77
C ALA A 78 -0.68 17.07 2.38
N ALA A 79 0.32 16.35 1.84
CA ALA A 79 1.06 16.82 0.67
C ALA A 79 0.19 16.95 -0.60
N LEU A 80 -0.75 16.02 -0.81
CA LEU A 80 -1.66 16.02 -1.95
C LEU A 80 -3.08 15.63 -1.50
N TRP A 81 -4.06 16.46 -1.83
CA TRP A 81 -5.48 16.24 -1.54
C TRP A 81 -6.37 16.55 -2.74
N TYR A 82 -7.32 15.65 -3.02
CA TYR A 82 -8.26 15.78 -4.15
C TYR A 82 -7.56 15.99 -5.49
N ALA A 83 -6.35 15.46 -5.63
CA ALA A 83 -5.55 15.60 -6.82
C ALA A 83 -5.85 14.44 -7.79
N GLU A 84 -5.83 14.74 -9.09
CA GLU A 84 -6.21 13.80 -10.13
C GLU A 84 -5.22 13.81 -11.30
N ASN A 85 -5.01 12.65 -11.94
CA ASN A 85 -4.19 12.50 -13.14
C ASN A 85 -2.76 13.04 -12.94
N GLY A 86 -2.07 12.46 -11.96
CA GLY A 86 -0.75 12.89 -11.50
C GLY A 86 0.34 11.86 -11.77
N HIS A 87 1.52 12.33 -12.17
CA HIS A 87 2.75 11.52 -12.23
C HIS A 87 3.78 12.09 -11.25
N ILE A 88 4.23 11.28 -10.31
CA ILE A 88 5.17 11.66 -9.26
C ILE A 88 6.40 10.76 -9.40
N ALA A 89 7.53 11.31 -9.83
CA ALA A 89 8.75 10.55 -10.09
C ALA A 89 9.94 11.11 -9.31
N ASP A 90 10.75 10.22 -8.73
CA ASP A 90 12.01 10.57 -8.07
C ASP A 90 11.81 11.59 -6.93
N CYS A 91 10.70 11.49 -6.21
CA CYS A 91 10.32 12.46 -5.17
C CYS A 91 10.50 11.91 -3.75
N GLU A 92 10.78 12.82 -2.82
CA GLU A 92 10.66 12.57 -1.38
C GLU A 92 9.34 13.15 -0.87
N LEU A 93 8.45 12.30 -0.37
CA LEU A 93 7.16 12.72 0.17
C LEU A 93 7.10 12.52 1.68
N GLY A 94 7.16 13.63 2.41
CA GLY A 94 6.87 13.71 3.83
C GLY A 94 5.47 14.26 4.11
N GLY A 95 5.04 14.09 5.36
CA GLY A 95 3.79 14.64 5.90
C GLY A 95 2.94 13.57 6.56
N VAL A 96 1.97 13.98 7.38
CA VAL A 96 1.07 13.06 8.09
C VAL A 96 0.08 12.36 7.16
N LYS A 97 -0.38 13.03 6.08
CA LYS A 97 -1.47 12.58 5.20
C LYS A 97 -1.16 12.78 3.71
N ALA A 98 -0.37 11.91 3.10
CA ALA A 98 -0.12 11.98 1.65
C ALA A 98 -0.26 10.58 1.11
N LEU A 99 -1.02 10.23 0.08
CA LEU A 99 -2.08 10.96 -0.62
C LEU A 99 -3.42 10.90 0.14
N ARG A 100 -4.37 11.79 -0.17
CA ARG A 100 -5.74 11.76 0.38
C ARG A 100 -6.78 12.02 -0.69
N GLU A 101 -7.73 11.10 -0.85
CA GLU A 101 -8.86 11.25 -1.79
C GLU A 101 -8.41 11.62 -3.20
N CYS A 102 -7.30 11.05 -3.63
CA CYS A 102 -6.70 11.28 -4.95
C CYS A 102 -7.11 10.18 -5.93
N SER A 103 -7.10 10.49 -7.22
CA SER A 103 -7.43 9.55 -8.29
C SER A 103 -6.39 9.54 -9.40
N SER A 104 -6.16 8.38 -10.00
CA SER A 104 -5.29 8.24 -11.19
C SER A 104 -3.88 8.80 -10.95
N ILE A 105 -3.23 8.35 -9.87
CA ILE A 105 -1.87 8.80 -9.51
C ILE A 105 -0.87 7.68 -9.75
N ARG A 106 0.22 8.01 -10.43
CA ARG A 106 1.36 7.13 -10.64
C ARG A 106 2.56 7.66 -9.87
N LEU A 107 3.12 6.83 -8.99
CA LEU A 107 4.35 7.10 -8.24
C LEU A 107 5.47 6.19 -8.75
N GLU A 108 6.63 6.75 -9.02
CA GLU A 108 7.81 6.03 -9.52
C GLU A 108 9.06 6.42 -8.74
N ASN A 109 9.77 5.42 -8.19
CA ASN A 109 11.04 5.60 -7.48
C ASN A 109 11.00 6.65 -6.36
N CYS A 110 9.88 6.73 -5.64
CA CYS A 110 9.70 7.70 -4.56
C CYS A 110 10.19 7.16 -3.22
N ARG A 111 10.65 8.07 -2.34
CA ARG A 111 10.89 7.79 -0.93
C ARG A 111 9.83 8.47 -0.10
N ILE A 112 9.00 7.69 0.59
CA ILE A 112 7.77 8.16 1.20
C ILE A 112 7.81 7.86 2.70
N ARG A 113 7.54 8.88 3.52
CA ARG A 113 7.39 8.76 4.97
C ARG A 113 6.13 9.50 5.38
N SER A 114 5.06 8.73 5.61
CA SER A 114 3.76 9.32 5.96
C SER A 114 2.96 8.41 6.87
N THR A 115 2.55 8.90 8.03
CA THR A 115 1.76 8.12 9.00
C THR A 115 0.49 7.54 8.35
N GLU A 116 -0.23 8.35 7.58
CA GLU A 116 -1.43 7.94 6.86
C GLU A 116 -1.25 8.15 5.36
N PHE A 117 -0.87 7.10 4.63
CA PHE A 117 -0.60 7.20 3.19
C PHE A 117 -1.76 6.69 2.33
N GLY A 118 -2.22 7.49 1.38
CA GLY A 118 -3.07 7.02 0.27
C GLY A 118 -4.49 6.63 0.68
N TRP A 119 -5.13 7.30 1.63
CA TRP A 119 -6.48 6.90 2.04
C TRP A 119 -7.55 7.34 1.04
N ASN A 120 -8.59 6.51 0.90
CA ASN A 120 -9.77 6.74 0.05
C ASN A 120 -9.39 7.14 -1.38
N CYS A 121 -8.29 6.60 -1.89
CA CYS A 121 -7.78 6.87 -3.22
C CYS A 121 -8.31 5.86 -4.23
N LYS A 122 -8.26 6.22 -5.51
CA LYS A 122 -8.67 5.34 -6.61
C LYS A 122 -7.60 5.31 -7.72
N SER A 123 -7.36 4.14 -8.31
CA SER A 123 -6.45 4.01 -9.46
C SER A 123 -5.04 4.54 -9.15
N ILE A 124 -4.40 3.93 -8.13
CA ILE A 124 -3.06 4.31 -7.71
C ILE A 124 -2.06 3.26 -8.17
N THR A 125 -0.96 3.71 -8.78
CA THR A 125 0.15 2.85 -9.19
C THR A 125 1.42 3.28 -8.47
N VAL A 126 2.11 2.35 -7.81
CA VAL A 126 3.41 2.56 -7.15
C VAL A 126 4.42 1.61 -7.79
N LEU A 127 5.51 2.16 -8.33
CA LEU A 127 6.57 1.39 -8.97
C LEU A 127 7.92 1.78 -8.41
N GLY A 128 8.58 0.85 -7.73
CA GLY A 128 9.87 1.13 -7.12
C GLY A 128 9.77 2.00 -5.86
N GLY A 129 10.88 2.05 -5.13
CA GLY A 129 11.11 3.00 -4.04
C GLY A 129 10.88 2.43 -2.64
N GLU A 130 10.79 3.35 -1.68
CA GLU A 130 10.65 3.04 -0.26
C GLU A 130 9.41 3.74 0.31
N LEU A 131 8.59 3.01 1.06
CA LEU A 131 7.42 3.57 1.73
C LEU A 131 7.39 3.15 3.20
N GLU A 132 7.32 4.13 4.09
CA GLU A 132 7.11 3.93 5.53
C GLU A 132 5.80 4.59 5.97
N SER A 133 4.88 3.79 6.51
CA SER A 133 3.54 4.27 6.92
C SER A 133 2.89 3.43 8.01
N GLU A 134 2.17 4.06 8.94
CA GLU A 134 1.35 3.32 9.89
C GLU A 134 0.09 2.79 9.22
N TYR A 135 -0.58 3.60 8.40
CA TYR A 135 -1.80 3.24 7.68
C TYR A 135 -1.66 3.56 6.20
N VAL A 136 -1.31 2.54 5.40
CA VAL A 136 -1.19 2.68 3.95
C VAL A 136 -2.46 2.20 3.24
N PHE A 137 -2.93 2.97 2.26
CA PHE A 137 -4.05 2.72 1.36
C PHE A 137 -5.42 2.46 2.00
N MET A 138 -5.67 2.89 3.23
CA MET A 138 -6.95 2.63 3.91
C MET A 138 -8.15 3.05 3.05
N GLY A 139 -9.09 2.12 2.84
CA GLY A 139 -10.33 2.37 2.08
C GLY A 139 -10.14 2.69 0.59
N SER A 140 -8.95 2.44 0.03
CA SER A 140 -8.67 2.68 -1.38
C SER A 140 -9.11 1.54 -2.27
N ARG A 141 -9.22 1.83 -3.58
CA ARG A 141 -9.50 0.82 -4.58
C ARG A 141 -8.69 0.98 -5.86
N ASP A 142 -8.53 -0.12 -6.58
CA ASP A 142 -7.80 -0.16 -7.85
C ASP A 142 -6.33 0.26 -7.64
N VAL A 143 -5.61 -0.47 -6.80
CA VAL A 143 -4.23 -0.17 -6.41
C VAL A 143 -3.25 -1.20 -7.01
N THR A 144 -2.19 -0.72 -7.65
CA THR A 144 -1.10 -1.57 -8.18
C THR A 144 0.22 -1.18 -7.55
N ILE A 145 0.96 -2.14 -7.00
CA ILE A 145 2.27 -1.94 -6.38
C ILE A 145 3.25 -2.93 -7.01
N ARG A 146 4.43 -2.46 -7.40
CA ARG A 146 5.53 -3.31 -7.86
C ARG A 146 6.87 -2.79 -7.35
N ASP A 147 7.77 -3.71 -7.01
CA ASP A 147 9.17 -3.40 -6.64
C ASP A 147 9.27 -2.45 -5.44
N LEU A 148 8.38 -2.62 -4.45
CA LEU A 148 8.32 -1.75 -3.29
C LEU A 148 9.05 -2.35 -2.09
N HIS A 149 9.91 -1.57 -1.46
CA HIS A 149 10.37 -1.83 -0.09
C HIS A 149 9.48 -1.08 0.90
N PHE A 150 8.62 -1.81 1.60
CA PHE A 150 7.62 -1.25 2.49
C PHE A 150 7.88 -1.60 3.95
N LYS A 151 7.75 -0.59 4.83
CA LYS A 151 7.68 -0.76 6.28
C LYS A 151 6.39 -0.16 6.83
N GLY A 152 5.64 -0.88 7.63
CA GLY A 152 4.41 -0.34 8.20
C GLY A 152 3.84 -1.04 9.41
N LYS A 153 2.56 -0.76 9.70
CA LYS A 153 1.88 -1.28 10.90
C LYS A 153 0.46 -1.78 10.65
N TYR A 154 -0.40 -1.03 9.98
CA TYR A 154 -1.82 -1.34 9.79
C TYR A 154 -2.17 -1.20 8.32
N SER A 155 -1.63 -2.12 7.52
CA SER A 155 -1.46 -1.90 6.09
C SER A 155 -2.64 -2.41 5.28
N PHE A 156 -3.07 -1.64 4.28
CA PHE A 156 -4.08 -2.03 3.30
C PHE A 156 -5.46 -2.38 3.90
N GLN A 157 -5.88 -1.73 4.97
CA GLN A 157 -7.19 -2.01 5.55
C GLN A 157 -8.33 -1.56 4.63
N TYR A 158 -9.35 -2.41 4.43
CA TYR A 158 -10.53 -2.14 3.62
C TYR A 158 -10.23 -1.83 2.14
N VAL A 159 -9.12 -2.34 1.61
CA VAL A 159 -8.75 -2.14 0.20
C VAL A 159 -9.49 -3.10 -0.71
N GLU A 160 -9.99 -2.59 -1.84
CA GLU A 160 -10.65 -3.39 -2.89
C GLU A 160 -9.88 -3.34 -4.22
N ASN A 161 -9.76 -4.47 -4.92
CA ASN A 161 -9.07 -4.56 -6.23
C ASN A 161 -7.60 -4.09 -6.15
N MET A 162 -6.74 -4.90 -5.54
CA MET A 162 -5.32 -4.58 -5.42
C MET A 162 -4.42 -5.68 -5.96
N THR A 163 -3.32 -5.28 -6.60
CA THR A 163 -2.23 -6.18 -7.01
C THR A 163 -0.91 -5.68 -6.45
N ILE A 164 -0.15 -6.57 -5.81
CA ILE A 164 1.21 -6.30 -5.31
C ILE A 164 2.16 -7.34 -5.88
N GLU A 165 3.25 -6.92 -6.51
CA GLU A 165 4.21 -7.81 -7.16
C GLU A 165 5.65 -7.47 -6.77
N ASP A 166 6.51 -8.49 -6.67
CA ASP A 166 7.97 -8.35 -6.55
C ASP A 166 8.39 -7.39 -5.42
N SER A 167 7.74 -7.47 -4.27
CA SER A 167 7.88 -6.48 -3.18
C SER A 167 8.25 -7.10 -1.84
N VAL A 168 8.81 -6.28 -0.95
CA VAL A 168 9.07 -6.63 0.45
C VAL A 168 8.13 -5.83 1.33
N LEU A 169 7.25 -6.53 2.06
CA LEU A 169 6.30 -5.93 2.98
C LEU A 169 6.71 -6.32 4.41
N ASP A 170 7.25 -5.35 5.16
CA ASP A 170 7.54 -5.49 6.60
C ASP A 170 6.52 -4.70 7.40
N THR A 171 5.46 -5.34 7.85
CA THR A 171 4.35 -4.68 8.52
C THR A 171 3.93 -5.45 9.75
N LYS A 172 3.23 -4.80 10.69
CA LYS A 172 2.56 -5.54 11.75
C LYS A 172 1.35 -6.27 11.17
N ASP A 173 0.25 -5.57 10.94
CA ASP A 173 -0.99 -6.08 10.37
C ASP A 173 -1.04 -5.74 8.87
N ALA A 174 -1.66 -6.61 8.05
CA ALA A 174 -1.93 -6.32 6.65
C ALA A 174 -3.19 -7.00 6.09
N PHE A 175 -3.80 -6.37 5.08
CA PHE A 175 -4.95 -6.89 4.33
C PHE A 175 -6.19 -7.17 5.18
N TRP A 176 -6.44 -6.36 6.21
CA TRP A 176 -7.68 -6.50 6.99
C TRP A 176 -8.88 -6.07 6.16
N HIS A 177 -9.94 -6.90 6.13
CA HIS A 177 -11.17 -6.62 5.38
C HIS A 177 -10.96 -6.30 3.88
N CYS A 178 -9.88 -6.80 3.28
CA CYS A 178 -9.64 -6.61 1.86
C CYS A 178 -10.62 -7.42 1.00
N ARG A 179 -10.83 -6.95 -0.23
CA ARG A 179 -11.59 -7.67 -1.25
C ARG A 179 -10.84 -7.72 -2.58
N ASN A 180 -10.77 -8.89 -3.21
CA ASN A 180 -10.19 -9.06 -4.54
C ASN A 180 -8.75 -8.53 -4.60
N VAL A 181 -7.86 -9.19 -3.85
CA VAL A 181 -6.46 -8.80 -3.74
C VAL A 181 -5.58 -9.94 -4.23
N THR A 182 -4.56 -9.61 -5.01
CA THR A 182 -3.52 -10.57 -5.41
C THR A 182 -2.13 -10.08 -5.03
N VAL A 183 -1.33 -10.95 -4.42
CA VAL A 183 0.06 -10.67 -4.03
C VAL A 183 0.96 -11.73 -4.66
N ARG A 184 1.98 -11.33 -5.42
CA ARG A 184 2.87 -12.26 -6.14
C ARG A 184 4.34 -11.99 -5.87
N ASN A 185 5.13 -13.05 -5.75
CA ASN A 185 6.60 -12.95 -5.64
C ASN A 185 7.06 -12.03 -4.48
N CYS A 186 6.30 -12.00 -3.38
CA CYS A 186 6.56 -11.08 -2.29
C CYS A 186 7.12 -11.79 -1.06
N LEU A 187 7.95 -11.08 -0.32
CA LEU A 187 8.19 -11.34 1.10
C LEU A 187 7.15 -10.56 1.90
N VAL A 188 6.32 -11.26 2.69
CA VAL A 188 5.30 -10.66 3.54
C VAL A 188 5.59 -11.03 4.99
N LYS A 189 6.09 -10.07 5.75
CA LYS A 189 6.29 -10.18 7.20
C LYS A 189 5.17 -9.44 7.91
N GLY A 190 4.52 -10.12 8.84
CA GLY A 190 3.56 -9.50 9.74
C GLY A 190 2.77 -10.44 10.61
N GLU A 191 2.24 -9.86 11.68
CA GLU A 191 1.30 -10.47 12.62
C GLU A 191 -0.13 -10.28 12.10
N TYR A 192 -1.03 -11.24 12.31
CA TYR A 192 -2.45 -11.06 11.98
C TYR A 192 -2.73 -10.72 10.50
N LEU A 193 -2.06 -11.42 9.60
CA LEU A 193 -2.19 -11.20 8.16
C LEU A 193 -3.59 -11.58 7.64
N ALA A 194 -4.18 -10.74 6.80
CA ALA A 194 -5.38 -11.00 6.01
C ALA A 194 -6.69 -11.25 6.77
N TRP A 195 -6.81 -10.78 8.02
CA TRP A 195 -8.02 -11.03 8.80
C TRP A 195 -9.28 -10.51 8.10
N TYR A 196 -10.33 -11.34 8.04
CA TYR A 196 -11.61 -11.03 7.40
C TYR A 196 -11.53 -10.70 5.89
N SER A 197 -10.44 -11.05 5.22
CA SER A 197 -10.29 -10.85 3.78
C SER A 197 -11.24 -11.73 2.96
N LYS A 198 -11.65 -11.21 1.80
CA LYS A 198 -12.42 -11.94 0.81
C LYS A 198 -11.71 -11.94 -0.55
N ASP A 199 -11.59 -13.10 -1.17
CA ASP A 199 -10.96 -13.29 -2.48
C ASP A 199 -9.51 -12.75 -2.50
N LEU A 200 -8.72 -13.17 -1.50
CA LEU A 200 -7.28 -12.88 -1.41
C LEU A 200 -6.49 -14.05 -1.99
N THR A 201 -5.62 -13.77 -2.96
CA THR A 201 -4.69 -14.75 -3.53
C THR A 201 -3.25 -14.33 -3.26
N LEU A 202 -2.44 -15.24 -2.72
CA LEU A 202 -0.99 -15.09 -2.64
C LEU A 202 -0.34 -16.16 -3.52
N GLU A 203 0.58 -15.75 -4.39
CA GLU A 203 1.27 -16.63 -5.34
C GLU A 203 2.79 -16.48 -5.20
N ASN A 204 3.51 -17.58 -4.98
CA ASN A 204 4.96 -17.56 -4.85
C ASN A 204 5.45 -16.55 -3.78
N CYS A 205 4.77 -16.51 -2.64
CA CYS A 205 5.09 -15.60 -1.55
C CYS A 205 5.75 -16.34 -0.39
N ARG A 206 6.71 -15.68 0.28
CA ARG A 206 7.23 -16.10 1.58
C ARG A 206 6.52 -15.31 2.66
N ILE A 207 5.77 -15.99 3.51
CA ILE A 207 4.94 -15.39 4.55
C ILE A 207 5.57 -15.68 5.92
N ILE A 208 5.75 -14.65 6.74
CA ILE A 208 6.38 -14.78 8.06
C ILE A 208 5.52 -14.10 9.11
N GLY A 209 5.14 -14.83 10.16
CA GLY A 209 4.51 -14.27 11.36
C GLY A 209 3.27 -15.03 11.86
N THR A 210 2.84 -14.66 13.05
CA THR A 210 1.81 -15.34 13.85
C THR A 210 0.38 -15.05 13.38
N GLN A 211 -0.50 -16.03 13.56
CA GLN A 211 -1.95 -15.92 13.32
C GLN A 211 -2.34 -15.37 11.94
N PRO A 212 -1.75 -15.84 10.83
CA PRO A 212 -2.16 -15.39 9.53
C PRO A 212 -3.48 -16.05 9.11
N PHE A 213 -4.20 -15.36 8.24
CA PHE A 213 -5.31 -15.89 7.46
C PHE A 213 -6.56 -16.27 8.26
N CYS A 214 -6.94 -15.49 9.28
CA CYS A 214 -8.16 -15.75 10.05
C CYS A 214 -9.41 -15.13 9.41
N TYR A 215 -10.54 -15.82 9.50
CA TYR A 215 -11.87 -15.40 9.05
C TYR A 215 -11.98 -15.07 7.55
N CYS A 216 -11.12 -15.68 6.73
CA CYS A 216 -11.04 -15.42 5.30
C CYS A 216 -12.12 -16.18 4.51
N GLN A 217 -12.53 -15.61 3.38
CA GLN A 217 -13.39 -16.26 2.38
C GLN A 217 -12.70 -16.26 1.02
N GLY A 218 -12.64 -17.41 0.34
CA GLY A 218 -11.99 -17.49 -0.97
C GLY A 218 -10.48 -17.21 -0.92
N LEU A 219 -9.83 -17.57 0.20
CA LEU A 219 -8.38 -17.43 0.34
C LEU A 219 -7.67 -18.47 -0.51
N ARG A 220 -6.64 -18.04 -1.24
CA ARG A 220 -5.80 -18.92 -2.07
C ARG A 220 -4.34 -18.69 -1.78
N LEU A 221 -3.61 -19.74 -1.42
CA LEU A 221 -2.14 -19.74 -1.38
C LEU A 221 -1.63 -20.68 -2.46
N ILE A 222 -0.83 -20.18 -3.39
CA ILE A 222 -0.31 -20.93 -4.53
C ILE A 222 1.21 -20.88 -4.46
N TYR A 223 1.84 -22.03 -4.23
CA TYR A 223 3.31 -22.14 -4.17
C TYR A 223 3.94 -21.20 -3.12
N CYS A 224 3.30 -21.06 -1.96
CA CYS A 224 3.80 -20.16 -0.91
C CYS A 224 4.66 -20.92 0.10
N THR A 225 5.54 -20.22 0.81
CA THR A 225 6.20 -20.73 2.02
C THR A 225 5.72 -19.96 3.24
N MET A 226 5.75 -20.62 4.41
CA MET A 226 5.36 -20.04 5.68
C MET A 226 6.47 -20.25 6.71
N GLU A 227 6.71 -19.26 7.55
CA GLU A 227 7.67 -19.30 8.66
C GLU A 227 7.07 -18.63 9.89
N ASP A 228 7.35 -19.18 11.08
CA ASP A 228 6.83 -18.69 12.36
C ASP A 228 5.30 -18.51 12.38
N ALA A 229 4.60 -19.30 11.57
CA ALA A 229 3.17 -19.19 11.35
C ALA A 229 2.41 -20.23 12.18
N ASP A 230 2.02 -19.82 13.38
CA ASP A 230 1.13 -20.54 14.28
C ASP A 230 -0.31 -20.02 14.19
N LEU A 231 -1.25 -20.83 14.68
CA LEU A 231 -2.68 -20.51 14.80
C LEU A 231 -3.30 -20.04 13.47
N ALA A 232 -2.78 -20.54 12.35
CA ALA A 232 -3.17 -20.09 11.03
C ALA A 232 -4.54 -20.61 10.61
N PHE A 233 -5.22 -19.87 9.73
CA PHE A 233 -6.44 -20.28 9.03
C PHE A 233 -7.73 -20.36 9.87
N GLU A 234 -7.77 -19.75 11.06
CA GLU A 234 -8.96 -19.80 11.93
C GLU A 234 -10.22 -19.36 11.20
N CYS A 235 -11.26 -20.20 11.19
CA CYS A 235 -12.55 -19.90 10.57
C CYS A 235 -12.50 -19.52 9.08
N SER A 236 -11.46 -19.97 8.35
CA SER A 236 -11.25 -19.59 6.94
C SER A 236 -11.71 -20.64 5.94
N ALA A 237 -12.25 -20.18 4.80
CA ALA A 237 -12.42 -20.98 3.58
C ALA A 237 -11.19 -20.77 2.69
N VAL A 238 -10.39 -21.83 2.50
CA VAL A 238 -9.03 -21.73 1.98
C VAL A 238 -8.70 -22.85 1.00
N GLU A 239 -7.98 -22.51 -0.07
CA GLU A 239 -7.24 -23.45 -0.90
C GLU A 239 -5.75 -23.08 -0.81
N ALA A 240 -4.97 -23.87 -0.09
CA ALA A 240 -3.57 -23.57 0.19
C ALA A 240 -2.63 -24.71 -0.23
N ASP A 241 -1.63 -24.34 -1.04
CA ASP A 241 -0.46 -25.14 -1.37
C ASP A 241 0.79 -24.46 -0.77
N VAL A 242 1.22 -24.99 0.37
CA VAL A 242 2.36 -24.48 1.15
C VAL A 242 3.55 -25.43 1.01
N HIS A 243 4.70 -24.86 0.73
CA HIS A 243 5.99 -25.54 0.67
C HIS A 243 6.75 -25.23 1.95
N GLY A 244 7.12 -26.26 2.70
CA GLY A 244 7.68 -26.15 4.04
C GLY A 244 6.67 -26.45 5.16
N ARG A 245 7.03 -25.97 6.35
CA ARG A 245 6.39 -26.31 7.62
C ARG A 245 5.41 -25.22 8.05
N ILE A 246 4.23 -25.63 8.50
CA ILE A 246 3.27 -24.79 9.20
C ILE A 246 3.32 -25.16 10.69
N LEU A 247 3.50 -24.19 11.59
CA LEU A 247 3.60 -24.48 13.01
C LEU A 247 2.27 -25.00 13.57
N SER A 248 1.18 -24.28 13.32
CA SER A 248 -0.14 -24.82 13.67
C SER A 248 -1.27 -24.27 12.82
N VAL A 249 -2.26 -25.14 12.58
CA VAL A 249 -3.51 -24.84 11.88
C VAL A 249 -4.63 -24.89 12.90
N LYS A 250 -5.39 -23.80 13.05
CA LYS A 250 -6.47 -23.69 14.05
C LYS A 250 -7.83 -23.61 13.37
N ASN A 251 -8.77 -24.47 13.75
CA ASN A 251 -10.19 -24.40 13.37
C ASN A 251 -10.49 -23.95 11.90
N PRO A 252 -9.86 -24.53 10.85
CA PRO A 252 -10.11 -24.13 9.47
C PRO A 252 -11.52 -24.55 9.04
N MET A 253 -12.26 -23.66 8.37
CA MET A 253 -13.69 -23.86 8.11
C MET A 253 -13.95 -24.80 6.93
N SER A 254 -13.32 -24.58 5.77
CA SER A 254 -13.57 -25.39 4.56
C SER A 254 -12.44 -25.26 3.54
N GLY A 255 -12.41 -26.16 2.56
CA GLY A 255 -11.42 -26.20 1.48
C GLY A 255 -10.28 -27.17 1.75
N THR A 256 -9.07 -26.87 1.29
CA THR A 256 -7.91 -27.76 1.38
C THR A 256 -6.66 -26.99 1.81
N ILE A 257 -5.89 -27.56 2.74
CA ILE A 257 -4.56 -27.08 3.12
C ILE A 257 -3.59 -28.23 2.89
N VAL A 258 -2.59 -28.02 2.04
CA VAL A 258 -1.48 -28.95 1.79
C VAL A 258 -0.17 -28.28 2.20
N ALA A 259 0.61 -28.95 3.05
CA ALA A 259 1.95 -28.50 3.45
C ALA A 259 2.95 -29.65 3.48
N ASP A 260 4.26 -29.40 3.44
CA ASP A 260 5.25 -30.48 3.58
C ASP A 260 5.24 -31.05 5.01
N GLU A 261 5.07 -30.17 6.00
CA GLU A 261 5.00 -30.50 7.42
C GLU A 261 3.96 -29.61 8.13
N ILE A 262 3.24 -30.18 9.08
CA ILE A 262 2.29 -29.46 9.95
C ILE A 262 2.50 -30.02 11.36
N ASP A 263 2.92 -29.18 12.31
CA ASP A 263 3.24 -29.70 13.65
C ASP A 263 1.98 -29.98 14.45
N GLU A 264 1.01 -29.07 14.39
CA GLU A 264 -0.20 -29.15 15.20
C GLU A 264 -1.44 -28.75 14.41
N ILE A 265 -2.51 -29.53 14.58
CA ILE A 265 -3.85 -29.22 14.08
C ILE A 265 -4.75 -29.07 15.30
N ILE A 266 -5.21 -27.84 15.55
CA ILE A 266 -5.97 -27.45 16.73
C ILE A 266 -7.44 -27.33 16.36
N ILE A 267 -8.25 -28.33 16.74
CA ILE A 267 -9.71 -28.30 16.58
C ILE A 267 -10.36 -28.21 17.96
N GLU A 268 -10.56 -26.99 18.45
CA GLU A 268 -11.05 -26.71 19.80
C GLU A 268 -12.17 -25.68 19.79
N ASN A 269 -13.30 -26.03 20.42
CA ASN A 269 -14.50 -25.18 20.56
C ASN A 269 -14.83 -24.37 19.29
N PRO A 270 -14.90 -25.00 18.11
CA PRO A 270 -15.00 -24.26 16.87
C PRO A 270 -16.36 -23.56 16.80
N VAL A 271 -16.35 -22.27 16.53
CA VAL A 271 -17.58 -21.46 16.37
C VAL A 271 -18.32 -21.75 15.06
N ARG A 272 -17.68 -22.47 14.13
CA ARG A 272 -18.21 -22.92 12.85
C ARG A 272 -17.76 -24.36 12.57
N PRO A 273 -18.48 -25.16 11.77
CA PRO A 273 -17.99 -26.48 11.35
C PRO A 273 -16.60 -26.40 10.71
N THR A 274 -15.76 -27.39 10.98
CA THR A 274 -14.39 -27.51 10.47
C THR A 274 -14.33 -28.65 9.44
N GLU A 275 -14.69 -28.34 8.20
CA GLU A 275 -14.77 -29.30 7.08
C GLU A 275 -13.53 -29.23 6.16
N CYS A 276 -12.54 -28.42 6.51
CA CYS A 276 -11.32 -28.26 5.75
C CYS A 276 -10.46 -29.53 5.77
N ARG A 277 -9.96 -29.93 4.60
CA ARG A 277 -9.03 -31.05 4.45
C ARG A 277 -7.61 -30.58 4.67
N VAL A 278 -7.06 -30.85 5.85
CA VAL A 278 -5.67 -30.56 6.19
C VAL A 278 -4.83 -31.80 5.93
N MET A 279 -3.83 -31.69 5.05
CA MET A 279 -3.03 -32.81 4.57
C MET A 279 -1.54 -32.45 4.58
N THR A 280 -0.70 -33.39 5.01
CA THR A 280 0.73 -33.33 4.73
C THR A 280 1.00 -33.92 3.35
N ARG A 281 1.93 -33.33 2.61
CA ARG A 281 2.35 -33.78 1.28
C ARG A 281 3.05 -35.11 1.45
N THR A 282 2.33 -36.20 1.21
CA THR A 282 2.95 -37.53 1.17
C THR A 282 4.04 -37.52 0.10
N ALA A 283 5.24 -37.98 0.45
CA ALA A 283 6.33 -38.20 -0.51
C ALA A 283 5.85 -39.21 -1.55
N ARG A 284 5.27 -38.74 -2.65
CA ARG A 284 4.94 -39.56 -3.82
C ARG A 284 5.98 -39.27 -4.89
N GLU A 285 6.92 -40.22 -4.94
CA GLU A 285 7.74 -40.66 -6.07
C GLU A 285 8.47 -39.55 -6.85
N ALA A 286 9.76 -39.43 -6.50
CA ALA A 286 10.79 -38.85 -7.36
C ALA A 286 10.75 -39.40 -8.79
#